data_AF-A0A4R3K6Z7-F1
#
_entry.id   AF-A0A4R3K6Z7-F1
#
_cell.length_a   1.000
_cell.length_b   1.000
_cell.length_c   1.000
_cell.angle_alpha   90.00
_cell.angle_beta   90.00
_cell.angle_gamma   90.00
#
_symmetry.space_group_name_H-M   'P 1'
#
loop_
_entity.id
_entity.type
_entity.pdbx_description
1 polymer ?
#
loop_
_entity_poly.entity_id
_entity_poly.type
_entity_poly.pdbx_seq_one_letter_code
_entity_poly.pdbx_strand_id
1 'polypeptide(L)'
;MNMIDIERQFKTLKYFVDGYYNQSVDDHEFDDKIREFRDEEPESLINALRAELAELQKLIDNGDRETFKKVESLLHDNSLRYIELEDGQAFINRVLRVLNNKS
;
A
#
# COMPACT_ATOMS: atom_id res chain seq x y z
N MET A 1 -5.90 -15.35 -8.51
CA MET A 1 -4.44 -15.12 -8.43
C MET A 1 -3.83 -16.04 -7.37
N ASN A 2 -2.65 -16.62 -7.62
CA ASN A 2 -1.91 -17.37 -6.59
C ASN A 2 -1.00 -16.42 -5.77
N MET A 3 -0.37 -16.90 -4.70
CA MET A 3 0.46 -16.03 -3.84
C MET A 3 1.70 -15.47 -4.56
N ILE A 4 2.34 -16.24 -5.44
CA ILE A 4 3.52 -15.80 -6.20
C ILE A 4 3.16 -14.64 -7.13
N ASP A 5 1.98 -14.69 -7.76
CA ASP A 5 1.47 -13.60 -8.59
C ASP A 5 1.21 -12.35 -7.74
N ILE A 6 0.65 -12.51 -6.53
CA ILE A 6 0.39 -11.43 -5.57
C ILE A 6 1.69 -10.76 -5.13
N GLU A 7 2.68 -11.54 -4.72
CA GLU A 7 4.01 -11.04 -4.33
C GLU A 7 4.67 -10.23 -5.45
N ARG A 8 4.56 -10.69 -6.70
CA ARG A 8 5.14 -9.99 -7.85
C ARG A 8 4.40 -8.70 -8.17
N GLN A 9 3.07 -8.73 -8.09
CA GLN A 9 2.22 -7.61 -8.44
C GLN A 9 2.24 -6.50 -7.38
N PHE A 10 2.31 -6.85 -6.09
CA PHE A 10 2.20 -5.91 -4.97
C PHE A 10 3.54 -5.72 -4.22
N LYS A 11 4.67 -5.93 -4.90
CA LYS A 11 6.00 -5.88 -4.27
C LYS A 11 6.34 -4.49 -3.75
N THR A 12 5.95 -3.43 -4.45
CA THR A 12 6.29 -2.06 -4.07
C THR A 12 5.36 -1.58 -2.96
N LEU A 13 4.09 -1.97 -2.97
CA LEU A 13 3.16 -1.77 -1.87
C LEU A 13 3.66 -2.49 -0.61
N LYS A 14 4.14 -3.73 -0.74
CA LYS A 14 4.77 -4.46 0.37
C LYS A 14 5.98 -3.71 0.91
N TYR A 15 6.89 -3.29 0.04
CA TYR A 15 8.07 -2.51 0.42
C TYR A 15 7.70 -1.22 1.17
N PHE A 16 6.71 -0.49 0.65
CA PHE A 16 6.19 0.72 1.28
C PHE A 16 5.64 0.44 2.69
N VAL A 17 4.79 -0.58 2.84
CA VAL A 17 4.18 -0.89 4.15
C VAL A 17 5.22 -1.43 5.13
N ASP A 18 6.17 -2.27 4.68
CA ASP A 18 7.24 -2.81 5.53
C ASP A 18 8.16 -1.68 6.05
N GLY A 19 8.56 -0.74 5.19
CA GLY A 19 9.53 0.31 5.52
C GLY A 19 8.93 1.56 6.14
N TYR A 20 7.75 1.98 5.68
CA TYR A 20 7.19 3.30 5.95
C TYR A 20 5.86 3.27 6.71
N TYR A 21 5.19 2.11 6.81
CA TYR A 21 3.91 2.00 7.51
C TYR A 21 3.76 0.67 8.26
N ASN A 22 4.81 0.24 8.95
CA ASN A 22 4.77 -0.95 9.79
C ASN A 22 4.11 -0.64 11.15
N GLN A 23 3.99 -1.66 12.01
CA GLN A 23 3.32 -1.56 13.32
C GLN A 23 3.95 -0.54 14.29
N SER A 24 5.20 -0.12 14.07
CA SER A 24 5.87 0.84 14.95
C SER A 24 5.60 2.30 14.57
N VAL A 25 5.01 2.53 13.40
CA VAL A 25 4.61 3.88 12.94
C VAL A 25 3.24 4.15 13.52
N ASP A 26 3.04 5.29 14.19
CA ASP A 26 1.70 5.66 14.64
C ASP A 26 0.86 6.25 13.50
N ASP A 27 -0.48 6.17 13.60
CA ASP A 27 -1.35 6.68 12.53
C ASP A 27 -1.17 8.19 12.25
N HIS A 28 -0.83 8.97 13.28
CA HIS A 28 -0.57 10.41 13.14
C HIS A 28 0.73 10.72 12.38
N GLU A 29 1.68 9.78 12.35
CA GLU A 29 2.96 9.89 11.62
C GLU A 29 2.86 9.40 10.18
N PHE A 30 1.78 8.70 9.82
CA PHE A 30 1.68 8.04 8.51
C PHE A 30 1.76 9.02 7.33
N ASP A 31 1.18 10.22 7.45
CA ASP A 31 1.30 11.25 6.40
C ASP A 31 2.75 11.70 6.22
N ASP A 32 3.54 11.78 7.29
CA ASP A 32 4.96 12.12 7.21
C ASP A 32 5.77 11.00 6.57
N LYS A 33 5.44 9.74 6.86
CA LYS A 33 6.07 8.59 6.21
C LYS A 33 5.76 8.46 4.73
N ILE A 34 4.56 8.85 4.30
CA ILE A 34 4.24 8.94 2.86
C ILE A 34 5.08 10.04 2.19
N ARG A 35 5.32 11.18 2.87
CA ARG A 35 6.18 12.25 2.35
C ARG A 35 7.64 11.80 2.27
N GLU A 36 8.14 11.11 3.30
CA GLU A 36 9.49 10.53 3.32
C GLU A 36 9.70 9.59 2.13
N PHE A 37 8.79 8.63 1.91
CA PHE A 37 8.84 7.75 0.74
C PHE A 37 8.85 8.53 -0.58
N ARG A 38 8.01 9.56 -0.70
CA ARG A 38 7.92 10.39 -1.92
C ARG A 38 9.21 11.18 -2.19
N ASP A 39 9.87 11.67 -1.14
CA ASP A 39 10.98 12.59 -1.26
C ASP A 39 12.33 11.86 -1.34
N GLU A 40 12.42 10.64 -0.79
CA GLU A 40 13.67 9.85 -0.72
C GLU A 40 13.76 8.76 -1.79
N GLU A 41 12.64 8.21 -2.26
CA GLU A 41 12.66 7.10 -3.23
C GLU A 41 12.72 7.57 -4.69
N PRO A 42 13.30 6.77 -5.59
CA PRO A 42 13.28 7.07 -7.01
C PRO A 42 11.86 7.13 -7.57
N GLU A 43 11.64 8.03 -8.54
CA GLU A 43 10.34 8.23 -9.19
C GLU A 43 9.74 6.94 -9.78
N SER A 44 10.58 5.98 -10.16
CA SER A 44 10.14 4.65 -10.62
C SER A 44 9.40 3.85 -9.55
N LEU A 45 9.83 3.91 -8.28
CA LEU A 45 9.14 3.26 -7.16
C LEU A 45 7.85 3.99 -6.81
N ILE A 46 7.85 5.32 -6.87
CA ILE A 46 6.64 6.12 -6.65
C ILE A 46 5.57 5.78 -7.70
N ASN A 47 5.96 5.67 -8.97
CA ASN A 47 5.05 5.30 -10.05
C ASN A 47 4.59 3.83 -9.95
N ALA A 48 5.45 2.92 -9.51
CA ALA A 48 5.07 1.53 -9.23
C ALA A 48 4.03 1.48 -8.10
N LEU A 49 4.25 2.18 -6.98
CA LEU A 49 3.28 2.24 -5.88
C LEU A 49 1.91 2.77 -6.34
N ARG A 50 1.89 3.83 -7.17
CA ARG A 50 0.64 4.34 -7.76
C ARG A 50 -0.09 3.29 -8.60
N ALA A 51 0.63 2.54 -9.42
CA ALA A 51 0.04 1.49 -10.25
C ALA A 51 -0.50 0.35 -9.39
N GLU A 52 0.25 -0.08 -8.37
CA GLU A 52 -0.18 -1.15 -7.46
C GLU A 52 -1.39 -0.74 -6.61
N LEU A 53 -1.47 0.52 -6.17
CA LEU A 53 -2.66 1.06 -5.50
C LEU A 53 -3.89 1.10 -6.42
N ALA A 54 -3.70 1.36 -7.72
CA ALA A 54 -4.80 1.28 -8.69
C ALA A 54 -5.28 -0.16 -8.91
N GLU A 55 -4.36 -1.14 -8.88
CA GLU A 55 -4.76 -2.56 -8.90
C GLU A 55 -5.49 -2.97 -7.61
N LEU A 56 -5.03 -2.49 -6.46
CA LEU A 56 -5.73 -2.71 -5.19
C LEU A 56 -7.15 -2.12 -5.21
N GLN A 57 -7.31 -0.93 -5.77
CA GLN A 57 -8.61 -0.28 -5.97
C GLN A 57 -9.54 -1.15 -6.84
N LYS A 58 -9.03 -1.74 -7.93
CA LYS A 58 -9.84 -2.66 -8.77
C LYS A 58 -10.33 -3.87 -7.98
N LEU A 59 -9.54 -4.40 -7.04
CA LEU A 59 -9.99 -5.52 -6.20
C LEU A 59 -11.16 -5.08 -5.31
N ILE A 60 -11.11 -3.88 -4.75
CA ILE A 60 -12.20 -3.30 -3.95
C ILE A 60 -13.44 -3.08 -4.82
N ASP A 61 -13.30 -2.42 -5.97
CA ASP A 61 -14.41 -2.09 -6.88
C ASP A 61 -15.11 -3.34 -7.41
N ASN A 62 -14.36 -4.41 -7.68
CA ASN A 62 -14.90 -5.69 -8.13
C ASN A 62 -15.44 -6.57 -6.99
N GLY A 63 -15.27 -6.16 -5.73
CA GLY A 63 -15.61 -6.97 -4.56
C GLY A 63 -14.80 -8.26 -4.44
N ASP A 64 -13.57 -8.31 -4.98
CA ASP A 64 -12.69 -9.47 -4.95
C ASP A 64 -12.02 -9.63 -3.57
N ARG A 65 -12.83 -10.09 -2.61
CA ARG A 65 -12.41 -10.30 -1.22
C ARG A 65 -11.34 -11.37 -1.08
N GLU A 66 -11.36 -12.40 -1.94
CA GLU A 66 -10.42 -13.51 -1.85
C GLU A 66 -9.01 -13.05 -2.23
N THR A 67 -8.89 -12.32 -3.35
CA THR A 67 -7.60 -11.77 -3.77
C THR A 67 -7.13 -10.69 -2.81
N PHE A 68 -8.03 -9.82 -2.33
CA PHE A 68 -7.66 -8.78 -1.36
C PHE A 68 -7.08 -9.38 -0.07
N LYS A 69 -7.67 -10.46 0.47
CA LYS A 69 -7.12 -11.16 1.66
C LYS A 69 -5.70 -11.70 1.45
N LYS A 70 -5.35 -12.10 0.23
CA LYS A 70 -3.98 -12.52 -0.09
C LYS A 70 -3.02 -11.33 -0.08
N VAL A 71 -3.47 -10.17 -0.58
CA VAL A 71 -2.69 -8.93 -0.49
C VAL A 71 -2.52 -8.52 0.98
N GLU A 72 -3.60 -8.50 1.77
CA GLU A 72 -3.54 -8.23 3.21
C GLU A 72 -2.54 -9.15 3.92
N SER A 73 -2.58 -10.46 3.63
CA SER A 73 -1.63 -11.44 4.19
C SER A 73 -0.18 -11.10 3.81
N LEU A 74 0.07 -10.71 2.56
CA LEU A 74 1.39 -10.30 2.08
C LEU A 74 1.91 -9.06 2.83
N LEU A 75 1.04 -8.07 3.07
CA LEU A 75 1.41 -6.85 3.78
C LEU A 75 1.65 -7.13 5.25
N HIS A 76 0.86 -8.01 5.86
CA HIS A 76 1.00 -8.36 7.28
C HIS A 76 2.33 -9.07 7.61
N ASP A 77 2.82 -9.92 6.71
CA ASP A 77 3.89 -10.90 6.97
C ASP A 77 5.17 -10.30 7.60
N ASN A 78 5.51 -9.05 7.27
CA ASN A 78 6.64 -8.32 7.88
C ASN A 78 6.21 -7.05 8.63
N SER A 79 5.21 -6.33 8.11
CA SER A 79 4.82 -5.04 8.69
C SER A 79 4.02 -5.18 9.99
N LEU A 80 3.42 -6.35 10.22
CA LEU A 80 2.45 -6.63 11.27
C LEU A 80 1.23 -5.70 11.27
N ARG A 81 0.99 -5.02 10.14
CA ARG A 81 -0.20 -4.20 9.92
C ARG A 81 -1.30 -5.00 9.24
N TYR A 82 -2.54 -4.66 9.60
CA TYR A 82 -3.74 -5.10 8.93
C TYR A 82 -4.34 -3.91 8.19
N ILE A 83 -4.72 -4.14 6.94
CA ILE A 83 -5.48 -3.19 6.13
C ILE A 83 -6.70 -3.96 5.69
N GLU A 84 -7.77 -3.83 6.47
CA GLU A 84 -9.02 -4.52 6.16
C GLU A 84 -9.62 -3.98 4.86
N LEU A 85 -10.41 -4.80 4.17
CA LEU A 85 -11.07 -4.40 2.92
C LEU A 85 -11.90 -3.13 3.09
N GLU A 86 -12.57 -2.98 4.23
CA GLU A 86 -13.44 -1.84 4.56
C GLU A 86 -12.63 -0.53 4.68
N ASP A 87 -11.37 -0.63 5.12
CA ASP A 87 -10.44 0.49 5.25
C ASP A 87 -9.59 0.71 4.01
N GLY A 88 -9.51 -0.27 3.10
CA GLY A 88 -8.66 -0.24 1.92
C GLY A 88 -8.87 1.00 1.06
N GLN A 89 -10.12 1.45 0.91
CA GLN A 89 -10.43 2.68 0.17
C GLN A 89 -9.86 3.93 0.85
N ALA A 90 -9.99 4.02 2.17
CA ALA A 90 -9.48 5.14 2.96
C ALA A 90 -7.95 5.17 2.93
N PHE A 91 -7.31 4.00 3.06
CA PHE A 91 -5.87 3.83 2.93
C PHE A 91 -5.36 4.32 1.56
N ILE A 92 -5.93 3.83 0.45
CA ILE A 92 -5.54 4.23 -0.92
C ILE A 92 -5.68 5.74 -1.09
N ASN A 93 -6.82 6.30 -0.68
CA ASN A 93 -7.08 7.74 -0.81
C ASN A 93 -6.08 8.59 -0.03
N ARG A 94 -5.74 8.17 1.20
CA ARG A 94 -4.76 8.86 2.05
C ARG A 94 -3.38 8.85 1.41
N VAL A 95 -2.90 7.69 0.97
CA VAL A 95 -1.59 7.54 0.34
C VAL A 95 -1.51 8.37 -0.94
N LEU A 96 -2.48 8.25 -1.85
CA LEU A 96 -2.47 9.00 -3.11
C LEU A 96 -2.56 10.51 -2.90
N ARG A 97 -3.36 10.97 -1.93
CA ARG A 97 -3.48 12.41 -1.59
C ARG A 97 -2.11 12.98 -1.21
N VAL A 98 -1.36 12.30 -0.36
CA VAL A 98 -0.06 12.80 0.13
C VAL A 98 1.05 12.62 -0.92
N LEU A 99 1.07 11.49 -1.64
CA LEU A 99 2.04 11.24 -2.72
C LEU A 99 1.97 12.27 -3.85
N ASN A 100 0.79 12.80 -4.15
CA ASN A 100 0.57 13.70 -5.29
C ASN A 100 0.65 15.19 -4.92
N ASN A 101 0.56 15.53 -3.63
CA ASN A 101 0.71 16.90 -3.17
C ASN A 101 2.20 17.25 -3.02
N LYS A 102 2.82 17.80 -4.08
CA LYS A 102 4.14 18.43 -3.95
C LYS A 102 3.96 19.76 -3.20
N SER A 103 4.43 19.80 -1.95
CA SER A 103 4.63 21.06 -1.21
C SER A 103 5.85 21.80 -1.78
#